data_AF-A0AAU9WNH3-F1
#
_entry.id   AF-A0AAU9WNH3-F1
#
_cell.length_a   1.000
_cell.length_b   1.000
_cell.length_c   1.000
_cell.angle_alpha   90.00
_cell.angle_beta   90.00
_cell.angle_gamma   90.00
#
_symmetry.space_group_name_H-M   'P 1'
#
loop_
_entity.id
_entity.type
_entity.pdbx_description
1 polymer ?
#
loop_
_entity_poly.entity_id
_entity_poly.type
_entity_poly.pdbx_seq_one_letter_code
_entity_poly.pdbx_strand_id
1 'polypeptide(L)'
;MIELLRRDEAHIAAPIFKQQHDEHYSEFLFFKVLNYPGTEYITTAEEETRAIIVVFNSLLKSWPLLAFTLILTAIAGIIIWVLDSYWNSEEFSRSFFRGSWDGFWWSFISMTTVGYGDKAPKSVLARIFSVIWIQFSLIIMAVFTANVTSALTALSLHLEPTSLDAVDVAVLSNGTEYQYALGENARPKVFNSIDDAIEALESKQVNGMLLDRYAASYYQRDG
;
A
#
# COMPACT_ATOMS: atom_id res chain seq x y z
N MET A 1 -10.94 -3.46 -41.74
CA MET A 1 -9.51 -3.74 -42.06
C MET A 1 -9.27 -5.18 -42.46
N ILE A 2 -9.62 -6.18 -41.64
CA ILE A 2 -9.43 -7.61 -41.99
C ILE A 2 -10.18 -7.98 -43.28
N GLU A 3 -11.35 -7.37 -43.52
CA GLU A 3 -12.11 -7.59 -44.74
C GLU A 3 -11.42 -7.03 -46.01
N LEU A 4 -10.57 -6.01 -45.87
CA LEU A 4 -9.77 -5.46 -46.97
C LEU A 4 -8.60 -6.39 -47.33
N LEU A 5 -8.00 -7.05 -46.33
CA LEU A 5 -7.03 -8.12 -46.55
C LEU A 5 -7.69 -9.30 -47.30
N ARG A 6 -8.93 -9.65 -46.94
CA ARG A 6 -9.68 -10.74 -47.58
C ARG A 6 -10.04 -10.43 -49.04
N ARG A 7 -10.23 -9.15 -49.37
CA ARG A 7 -10.52 -8.68 -50.74
C ARG A 7 -9.27 -8.41 -51.57
N ASP A 8 -8.07 -8.68 -51.03
CA ASP A 8 -6.78 -8.39 -51.67
C ASP A 8 -6.59 -6.89 -52.03
N GLU A 9 -7.35 -6.01 -51.37
CA GLU A 9 -7.27 -4.55 -51.54
C GLU A 9 -6.21 -3.92 -50.62
N ALA A 10 -5.74 -4.68 -49.63
CA ALA A 10 -4.66 -4.30 -48.74
C ALA A 10 -3.70 -5.48 -48.55
N HIS A 11 -2.39 -5.19 -48.51
CA HIS A 11 -1.35 -6.22 -48.29
C HIS A 11 -0.98 -6.37 -46.80
N ILE A 12 -1.18 -5.32 -46.00
CA ILE A 12 -0.85 -5.27 -44.58
C ILE A 12 -1.96 -4.50 -43.87
N ALA A 13 -2.39 -4.98 -42.70
CA ALA A 13 -3.32 -4.27 -41.84
C ALA A 13 -2.72 -4.10 -40.44
N ALA A 14 -2.66 -2.87 -39.95
CA ALA A 14 -2.20 -2.51 -38.62
C ALA A 14 -2.87 -1.19 -38.17
N PRO A 15 -3.10 -0.98 -36.86
CA PRO A 15 -2.89 -1.93 -35.76
C PRO A 15 -4.02 -2.98 -35.66
N ILE A 16 -3.69 -4.21 -35.29
CA ILE A 16 -4.66 -5.26 -34.96
C ILE A 16 -4.42 -5.69 -33.51
N PHE A 17 -5.44 -5.52 -32.67
CA PHE A 17 -5.41 -5.95 -31.27
C PHE A 17 -5.92 -7.39 -31.18
N LYS A 18 -5.10 -8.30 -30.64
CA LYS A 18 -5.54 -9.67 -30.35
C LYS A 18 -6.10 -9.71 -28.92
N GLN A 19 -7.37 -10.11 -28.79
CA GLN A 19 -7.97 -10.34 -27.48
C GLN A 19 -7.37 -11.64 -26.88
N GLN A 20 -6.91 -11.57 -25.63
CA GLN A 20 -6.06 -12.60 -25.00
C GLN A 20 -6.75 -13.98 -24.86
N HIS A 21 -8.08 -14.05 -25.05
CA HIS A 21 -8.89 -15.27 -24.94
C HIS A 21 -9.37 -15.84 -26.29
N ASP A 22 -9.04 -15.23 -27.42
CA ASP A 22 -9.44 -15.73 -28.74
C ASP A 22 -8.25 -16.41 -29.44
N GLU A 23 -8.30 -17.75 -29.54
CA GLU A 23 -7.20 -18.56 -30.09
C GLU A 23 -7.17 -18.62 -31.63
N HIS A 24 -8.17 -18.10 -32.34
CA HIS A 24 -8.26 -18.28 -33.80
C HIS A 24 -8.45 -16.98 -34.59
N TYR A 25 -7.34 -16.46 -35.11
CA TYR A 25 -7.30 -15.80 -36.41
C TYR A 25 -6.45 -16.66 -37.34
N SER A 26 -6.97 -17.83 -37.74
CA SER A 26 -6.22 -18.85 -38.47
C SER A 26 -6.05 -18.58 -39.98
N GLU A 27 -6.65 -17.50 -40.51
CA GLU A 27 -6.63 -17.19 -41.95
C GLU A 27 -5.41 -16.35 -42.39
N PHE A 28 -4.76 -15.61 -41.48
CA PHE A 28 -3.68 -14.67 -41.82
C PHE A 28 -2.48 -14.79 -40.88
N LEU A 29 -1.28 -14.61 -41.42
CA LEU A 29 -0.02 -14.68 -40.68
C LEU A 29 0.14 -13.42 -39.81
N PHE A 30 0.23 -13.60 -38.49
CA PHE A 30 0.32 -12.50 -37.53
C PHE A 30 1.72 -12.45 -36.90
N PHE A 31 2.34 -11.28 -36.89
CA PHE A 31 3.59 -11.02 -36.18
C PHE A 31 3.36 -9.98 -35.09
N LYS A 32 3.68 -10.35 -33.84
CA LYS A 32 3.56 -9.44 -32.70
C LYS A 32 4.67 -8.39 -32.76
N VAL A 33 4.28 -7.13 -32.98
CA VAL A 33 5.24 -6.01 -33.02
C VAL A 33 5.47 -5.40 -31.64
N LEU A 34 4.42 -5.30 -30.81
CA LEU A 34 4.49 -4.69 -29.48
C LEU A 34 3.59 -5.41 -28.47
N ASN A 35 3.95 -5.37 -27.20
CA ASN A 35 3.02 -5.66 -26.10
C ASN A 35 2.13 -4.44 -25.90
N TYR A 36 0.85 -4.55 -26.21
CA TYR A 36 -0.13 -3.54 -25.81
C TYR A 36 -0.36 -3.67 -24.30
N PRO A 37 -0.09 -2.61 -23.51
CA PRO A 37 -0.13 -2.68 -22.06
C PRO A 37 -1.55 -2.69 -21.48
N GLY A 38 -2.59 -2.56 -22.31
CA GLY A 38 -3.98 -2.64 -21.91
C GLY A 38 -4.58 -1.27 -21.56
N THR A 39 -5.72 -1.34 -20.88
CA THR A 39 -6.51 -0.19 -20.43
C THR A 39 -6.17 0.13 -18.98
N GLU A 40 -5.98 1.41 -18.67
CA GLU A 40 -5.78 1.90 -17.30
C GLU A 40 -7.09 2.45 -16.71
N TYR A 41 -7.28 2.24 -15.41
CA TYR A 41 -8.38 2.83 -14.65
C TYR A 41 -7.90 4.12 -14.00
N ILE A 42 -8.56 5.23 -14.34
CA ILE A 42 -8.24 6.58 -13.88
C ILE A 42 -9.34 7.02 -12.91
N THR A 43 -8.92 7.50 -11.74
CA THR A 43 -9.77 8.04 -10.67
C THR A 43 -9.27 9.43 -10.24
N THR A 44 -10.09 10.16 -9.49
CA THR A 44 -9.78 11.53 -9.05
C THR A 44 -8.73 11.57 -7.92
N ALA A 45 -7.86 12.59 -7.93
CA ALA A 45 -6.83 12.82 -6.92
C ALA A 45 -7.35 13.08 -5.48
N GLU A 46 -8.66 13.37 -5.29
CA GLU A 46 -9.27 13.48 -3.95
C GLU A 46 -9.09 12.20 -3.11
N GLU A 47 -8.85 11.05 -3.75
CA GLU A 47 -8.58 9.78 -3.07
C GLU A 47 -7.19 9.71 -2.40
N GLU A 48 -6.16 10.41 -2.89
CA GLU A 48 -4.83 10.38 -2.25
C GLU A 48 -4.83 11.04 -0.87
N THR A 49 -5.52 12.17 -0.72
CA THR A 49 -5.63 12.85 0.59
C THR A 49 -6.46 12.01 1.55
N ARG A 50 -7.49 11.31 1.06
CA ARG A 50 -8.22 10.31 1.85
C ARG A 50 -7.31 9.15 2.24
N ALA A 51 -6.44 8.67 1.36
CA ALA A 51 -5.52 7.58 1.65
C ALA A 51 -4.64 7.89 2.87
N ILE A 52 -4.02 9.08 2.93
CA ILE A 52 -3.18 9.48 4.08
C ILE A 52 -4.00 9.53 5.38
N ILE A 53 -5.20 10.11 5.34
CA ILE A 53 -6.09 10.20 6.51
C ILE A 53 -6.54 8.80 6.96
N VAL A 54 -6.82 7.90 6.02
CA VAL A 54 -7.22 6.52 6.33
C VAL A 54 -6.04 5.70 6.83
N VAL A 55 -4.83 5.88 6.31
CA VAL A 55 -3.59 5.30 6.85
C VAL A 55 -3.45 5.71 8.32
N PHE A 56 -3.46 7.01 8.58
CA PHE A 56 -3.28 7.53 9.93
C PHE A 56 -4.36 7.04 10.90
N ASN A 57 -5.62 7.03 10.48
CA ASN A 57 -6.72 6.48 11.27
C ASN A 57 -6.59 4.97 11.51
N SER A 58 -6.03 4.22 10.56
CA SER A 58 -5.81 2.77 10.71
C SER A 58 -4.66 2.48 11.67
N LEU A 59 -3.60 3.28 11.64
CA LEU A 59 -2.51 3.23 12.62
C LEU A 59 -3.01 3.62 14.02
N LEU A 60 -3.83 4.67 14.13
CA LEU A 60 -4.46 5.08 15.39
C LEU A 60 -5.40 4.01 15.95
N LYS A 61 -6.15 3.29 15.10
CA LYS A 61 -6.95 2.14 15.56
C LYS A 61 -6.09 1.01 16.15
N SER A 62 -4.82 0.94 15.76
CA SER A 62 -3.83 0.01 16.32
C SER A 62 -3.18 0.50 17.62
N TRP A 63 -3.71 1.57 18.24
CA TRP A 63 -3.23 2.08 19.53
C TRP A 63 -3.15 1.05 20.67
N PRO A 64 -4.00 -0.01 20.78
CA PRO A 64 -3.87 -0.96 21.87
C PRO A 64 -2.56 -1.76 21.81
N LEU A 65 -2.04 -2.00 20.60
CA LEU A 65 -0.75 -2.66 20.41
C LEU A 65 0.39 -1.76 20.87
N LEU A 66 0.36 -0.47 20.51
CA LEU A 66 1.32 0.52 21.02
C LEU A 66 1.25 0.62 22.54
N ALA A 67 0.06 0.67 23.13
CA ALA A 67 -0.10 0.71 24.57
C ALA A 67 0.50 -0.56 25.22
N PHE A 68 0.26 -1.73 24.64
CA PHE A 68 0.80 -2.99 25.12
C PHE A 68 2.34 -3.02 25.08
N THR A 69 2.97 -2.59 23.97
CA THR A 69 4.44 -2.55 23.87
C THR A 69 5.06 -1.55 24.85
N LEU A 70 4.43 -0.39 25.04
CA LEU A 70 4.87 0.62 26.01
C LEU A 70 4.73 0.12 27.46
N ILE A 71 3.65 -0.57 27.79
CA ILE A 71 3.45 -1.17 29.12
C ILE A 71 4.53 -2.22 29.40
N LEU A 72 4.81 -3.12 28.45
CA LEU A 72 5.87 -4.11 28.61
C LEU A 72 7.25 -3.46 28.78
N THR A 73 7.52 -2.39 28.03
CA THR A 73 8.75 -1.61 28.15
C THR A 73 8.86 -0.93 29.51
N ALA A 74 7.76 -0.40 30.06
CA ALA A 74 7.72 0.17 31.39
C ALA A 74 7.95 -0.88 32.48
N ILE A 75 7.35 -2.06 32.35
CA ILE A 75 7.58 -3.18 33.27
C ILE A 75 9.05 -3.61 33.23
N ALA A 76 9.62 -3.80 32.04
CA ALA A 76 11.03 -4.13 31.90
C ALA A 76 11.95 -3.04 32.47
N GLY A 77 11.57 -1.77 32.30
CA GLY A 77 12.25 -0.62 32.87
C GLY A 77 12.26 -0.60 34.40
N ILE A 78 11.15 -0.97 35.03
CA ILE A 78 11.09 -1.12 36.48
C ILE A 78 11.94 -2.31 36.93
N ILE A 79 11.89 -3.45 36.21
CA ILE A 79 12.68 -4.64 36.55
C ILE A 79 14.17 -4.33 36.49
N ILE A 80 14.67 -3.74 35.40
CA ILE A 80 16.10 -3.41 35.27
C ILE A 80 16.53 -2.42 36.35
N TRP A 81 15.68 -1.43 36.65
CA TRP A 81 15.94 -0.48 37.72
C TRP A 81 16.06 -1.19 39.08
N VAL A 82 15.16 -2.10 39.43
CA VAL A 82 15.24 -2.88 40.68
C VAL A 82 16.53 -3.72 40.73
N LEU A 83 16.93 -4.33 39.61
CA LEU A 83 18.09 -5.20 39.53
C LEU A 83 19.44 -4.45 39.57
N ASP A 84 19.49 -3.21 39.07
CA ASP A 84 20.74 -2.48 38.87
C ASP A 84 20.92 -1.24 39.77
N SER A 85 19.84 -0.62 40.29
CA SER A 85 19.90 0.62 41.08
C SER A 85 20.72 0.51 42.39
N TYR A 86 20.89 -0.70 42.91
CA TYR A 86 21.73 -0.92 44.10
C TYR A 86 23.23 -0.79 43.78
N TRP A 87 23.66 -1.34 42.63
CA TRP A 87 25.07 -1.45 42.21
C TRP A 87 25.50 -0.31 41.27
N ASN A 88 24.55 0.33 40.57
CA ASN A 88 24.80 1.33 39.53
C ASN A 88 23.95 2.59 39.77
N SER A 89 24.09 3.21 40.94
CA SER A 89 23.30 4.40 41.29
C SER A 89 23.64 5.66 40.49
N GLU A 90 24.74 5.64 39.73
CA GLU A 90 25.16 6.74 38.85
C GLU A 90 24.30 6.82 37.59
N GLU A 91 23.98 5.68 36.98
CA GLU A 91 23.18 5.61 35.75
C GLU A 91 21.71 5.30 36.03
N PHE A 92 21.41 4.56 37.11
CA PHE A 92 20.06 4.25 37.56
C PHE A 92 19.82 4.82 38.95
N SER A 93 19.16 5.98 39.02
CA SER A 93 18.91 6.66 40.30
C SER A 93 18.16 5.76 41.30
N ARG A 94 18.51 5.83 42.60
CA ARG A 94 17.81 5.07 43.65
C ARG A 94 16.39 5.55 43.94
N SER A 95 16.04 6.78 43.51
CA SER A 95 14.67 7.27 43.63
C SER A 95 13.78 6.53 42.64
N PHE A 96 12.64 6.00 43.11
CA PHE A 96 11.70 5.23 42.27
C PHE A 96 11.30 5.99 41.00
N PHE A 97 10.89 7.25 41.13
CA PHE A 97 10.39 8.03 39.99
C PHE A 97 11.47 8.29 38.94
N ARG A 98 12.69 8.64 39.38
CA ARG A 98 13.79 8.96 38.47
C ARG A 98 14.39 7.69 37.87
N GLY A 99 14.66 6.69 38.70
CA GLY A 99 15.28 5.44 38.28
C GLY A 99 14.37 4.55 37.44
N SER A 100 13.06 4.50 37.72
CA SER A 100 12.12 3.77 36.85
C SER A 100 12.00 4.43 35.48
N TRP A 101 12.10 5.77 35.41
CA TRP A 101 12.16 6.50 34.14
C TRP A 101 13.46 6.21 33.39
N ASP A 102 14.59 6.20 34.08
CA ASP A 102 15.90 5.82 33.52
C ASP A 102 15.88 4.38 32.96
N GLY A 103 15.26 3.45 33.70
CA GLY A 103 15.04 2.06 33.28
C GLY A 103 14.08 1.94 32.09
N PHE A 104 12.99 2.69 32.08
CA PHE A 104 12.05 2.75 30.95
C PHE A 104 12.77 3.27 29.69
N TRP A 105 13.51 4.37 29.81
CA TRP A 105 14.32 4.93 28.74
C TRP A 105 15.28 3.88 28.17
N TRP A 106 16.05 3.21 29.05
CA TRP A 106 16.96 2.15 28.64
C TRP A 106 16.23 1.00 27.92
N SER A 107 15.10 0.56 28.45
CA SER A 107 14.31 -0.54 27.87
C SER A 107 13.73 -0.15 26.50
N PHE A 108 13.31 1.11 26.36
CA PHE A 108 12.73 1.65 25.13
C PHE A 108 13.77 1.77 24.02
N ILE A 109 14.94 2.36 24.30
CA ILE A 109 16.02 2.47 23.30
C ILE A 109 16.62 1.11 22.94
N SER A 110 16.55 0.14 23.85
CA SER A 110 16.98 -1.25 23.60
C SER A 110 15.98 -1.99 22.71
N MET A 111 14.66 -1.87 23.00
CA MET A 111 13.60 -2.46 22.18
C MET A 111 13.60 -1.90 20.75
N THR A 112 13.82 -0.59 20.61
CA THR A 112 13.91 0.08 19.30
C THR A 112 15.25 -0.09 18.61
N THR A 113 16.18 -0.84 19.22
CA THR A 113 17.54 -1.11 18.70
C THR A 113 18.44 0.13 18.53
N VAL A 114 18.01 1.30 19.00
CA VAL A 114 18.77 2.56 18.92
C VAL A 114 20.02 2.49 19.78
N GLY A 115 19.87 2.04 21.03
CA GLY A 115 20.99 1.69 21.91
C GLY A 115 22.05 2.78 22.08
N TYR A 116 21.67 4.00 22.50
CA TYR A 116 22.62 5.12 22.71
C TYR A 116 23.80 4.79 23.63
N GLY A 117 23.65 3.81 24.52
CA GLY A 117 24.70 3.41 25.47
C GLY A 117 24.92 4.42 26.60
N ASP A 118 24.01 5.39 26.77
CA ASP A 118 24.04 6.37 27.85
C ASP A 118 23.77 5.75 29.23
N LYS A 119 23.08 4.60 29.24
CA LYS A 119 22.82 3.77 30.43
C LYS A 119 23.09 2.31 30.08
N ALA A 120 23.79 1.61 30.96
CA ALA A 120 24.19 0.23 30.74
C ALA A 120 24.12 -0.58 32.04
N PRO A 121 23.36 -1.69 32.07
CA PRO A 121 23.28 -2.57 33.22
C PRO A 121 24.65 -3.12 33.66
N LYS A 122 25.03 -2.91 34.92
CA LYS A 122 26.35 -3.33 35.45
C LYS A 122 26.28 -4.62 36.27
N SER A 123 25.18 -4.85 36.98
CA SER A 123 24.92 -6.04 37.79
C SER A 123 24.78 -7.29 36.92
N VAL A 124 25.26 -8.44 37.42
CA VAL A 124 25.19 -9.74 36.72
C VAL A 124 23.74 -10.12 36.43
N LEU A 125 22.84 -9.96 37.40
CA LEU A 125 21.41 -10.24 37.26
C LEU A 125 20.77 -9.30 36.23
N ALA A 126 21.14 -8.02 36.26
CA ALA A 126 20.63 -7.03 35.34
C ALA A 126 21.06 -7.35 33.89
N ARG A 127 22.32 -7.77 33.68
CA ARG A 127 22.82 -8.20 32.36
C ARG A 127 22.12 -9.44 31.82
N ILE A 128 21.90 -10.46 32.66
CA ILE A 128 21.16 -11.66 32.25
C ILE A 128 19.74 -11.28 31.83
N PHE A 129 19.07 -10.44 32.61
CA PHE A 129 17.76 -9.92 32.26
C PHE A 129 17.79 -9.12 30.96
N SER A 130 18.80 -8.26 30.74
CA SER A 130 18.93 -7.48 29.52
C SER A 130 19.02 -8.34 28.27
N VAL A 131 19.77 -9.45 28.30
CA VAL A 131 19.86 -10.38 27.17
C VAL A 131 18.49 -10.96 26.84
N ILE A 132 17.74 -11.39 27.86
CA ILE A 132 16.39 -11.94 27.69
C ILE A 132 15.43 -10.87 27.16
N TRP A 133 15.47 -9.67 27.74
CA TRP A 133 14.65 -8.53 27.32
C TRP A 133 14.91 -8.17 25.87
N ILE A 134 16.17 -8.04 25.46
CA ILE A 134 16.51 -7.69 24.08
C ILE A 134 15.93 -8.72 23.11
N GLN A 135 16.12 -10.03 23.36
CA GLN A 135 15.55 -11.07 22.49
C GLN A 135 14.03 -11.06 22.45
N PHE A 136 13.37 -10.85 23.59
CA PHE A 136 11.91 -10.78 23.66
C PHE A 136 11.36 -9.53 22.98
N SER A 137 12.03 -8.39 23.17
CA SER A 137 11.65 -7.10 22.59
C SER A 137 11.75 -7.09 21.06
N LEU A 138 12.70 -7.84 20.48
CA LEU A 138 12.79 -8.04 19.03
C LEU A 138 11.54 -8.74 18.47
N ILE A 139 11.03 -9.76 19.15
CA ILE A 139 9.81 -10.47 18.73
C ILE A 139 8.61 -9.51 18.81
N ILE A 140 8.50 -8.74 19.89
CA ILE A 140 7.44 -7.74 20.05
C ILE A 140 7.49 -6.69 18.93
N MET A 141 8.66 -6.16 18.63
CA MET A 141 8.84 -5.16 17.58
C MET A 141 8.53 -5.72 16.18
N ALA A 142 8.86 -7.00 15.93
CA ALA A 142 8.50 -7.68 14.69
C ALA A 142 6.99 -7.84 14.55
N VAL A 143 6.29 -8.25 15.62
CA VAL A 143 4.82 -8.35 15.64
C VAL A 143 4.18 -6.98 15.43
N PHE A 144 4.69 -5.94 16.09
CA PHE A 144 4.21 -4.57 15.90
C PHE A 144 4.34 -4.13 14.43
N THR A 145 5.53 -4.30 13.85
CA THR A 145 5.79 -3.98 12.44
C THR A 145 4.87 -4.76 11.50
N ALA A 146 4.68 -6.07 11.72
CA ALA A 146 3.82 -6.91 10.90
C ALA A 146 2.34 -6.48 10.92
N ASN A 147 1.84 -6.04 12.08
CA ASN A 147 0.47 -5.52 12.19
C ASN A 147 0.32 -4.19 11.46
N VAL A 148 1.29 -3.29 11.59
CA VAL A 148 1.32 -2.02 10.85
C VAL A 148 1.33 -2.29 9.35
N THR A 149 2.20 -3.19 8.87
CA THR A 149 2.23 -3.59 7.46
C THR A 149 0.91 -4.18 7.01
N SER A 150 0.29 -5.08 7.78
CA SER A 150 -0.99 -5.69 7.43
C SER A 150 -2.13 -4.66 7.36
N ALA A 151 -2.17 -3.69 8.27
CA ALA A 151 -3.13 -2.60 8.23
C ALA A 151 -2.94 -1.70 6.98
N LEU A 152 -1.68 -1.41 6.62
CA LEU A 152 -1.34 -0.68 5.41
C LEU A 152 -1.72 -1.47 4.15
N THR A 153 -1.40 -2.75 4.08
CA THR A 153 -1.76 -3.61 2.96
C THR A 153 -3.27 -3.72 2.78
N ALA A 154 -4.03 -3.89 3.88
CA ALA A 154 -5.49 -3.91 3.83
C ALA A 154 -6.07 -2.60 3.30
N LEU A 155 -5.43 -1.47 3.60
CA LEU A 155 -5.81 -0.18 3.06
C LEU A 155 -5.45 -0.03 1.58
N SER A 156 -4.25 -0.43 1.16
CA SER A 156 -3.85 -0.41 -0.25
C SER A 156 -4.84 -1.22 -1.10
N LEU A 157 -5.31 -2.38 -0.60
CA LEU A 157 -6.35 -3.18 -1.27
C LEU A 157 -7.71 -2.49 -1.35
N HIS A 158 -8.04 -1.55 -0.45
CA HIS A 158 -9.27 -0.76 -0.56
C HIS A 158 -9.13 0.45 -1.49
N LEU A 159 -7.90 0.91 -1.74
CA LEU A 159 -7.61 2.04 -2.63
C LEU A 159 -7.48 1.58 -4.08
N GLU A 160 -7.02 0.36 -4.33
CA GLU A 160 -7.07 -0.26 -5.65
C GLU A 160 -8.43 -0.94 -5.84
N PRO A 161 -9.26 -0.51 -6.81
CA PRO A 161 -10.51 -1.21 -7.10
C PRO A 161 -10.19 -2.65 -7.53
N THR A 162 -10.38 -3.60 -6.61
CA THR A 162 -10.01 -5.01 -6.81
C THR A 162 -10.98 -5.73 -7.77
N SER A 163 -12.12 -5.10 -8.05
CA SER A 163 -13.12 -5.54 -9.03
C SER A 163 -13.89 -4.33 -9.52
N LEU A 164 -14.16 -4.23 -10.82
CA LEU A 164 -15.05 -3.20 -11.38
C LEU A 164 -16.54 -3.59 -11.27
N ASP A 165 -16.87 -4.59 -10.44
CA ASP A 165 -18.21 -5.14 -10.32
C ASP A 165 -19.23 -4.07 -9.92
N ALA A 166 -20.23 -3.87 -10.77
CA ALA A 166 -21.28 -2.86 -10.64
C ALA A 166 -20.82 -1.40 -10.49
N VAL A 167 -19.56 -1.08 -10.83
CA VAL A 167 -19.02 0.28 -10.81
C VAL A 167 -19.39 1.03 -12.09
N ASP A 168 -19.86 2.28 -11.97
CA ASP A 168 -20.12 3.13 -13.14
C ASP A 168 -18.78 3.67 -13.68
N VAL A 169 -18.40 3.27 -14.89
CA VAL A 169 -17.11 3.64 -15.51
C VAL A 169 -17.32 4.41 -16.82
N ALA A 170 -16.58 5.50 -17.02
CA ALA A 170 -16.57 6.23 -18.27
C ALA A 170 -15.68 5.54 -19.31
N VAL A 171 -16.16 5.45 -20.56
CA VAL A 171 -15.41 4.95 -21.71
C VAL A 171 -15.67 5.84 -22.93
N LEU A 172 -14.69 6.02 -23.80
CA LEU A 172 -14.80 6.95 -24.95
C LEU A 172 -15.49 6.38 -26.19
N SER A 173 -15.63 5.05 -26.26
CA SER A 173 -16.23 4.38 -27.42
C SER A 173 -16.65 2.96 -27.08
N ASN A 174 -17.45 2.33 -27.95
CA ASN A 174 -17.77 0.89 -27.89
C ASN A 174 -16.59 0.00 -28.34
N GLY A 175 -15.37 0.39 -27.99
CA GLY A 175 -14.13 -0.30 -28.31
C GLY A 175 -13.76 -1.37 -27.27
N THR A 176 -12.45 -1.61 -27.16
CA THR A 176 -11.87 -2.62 -26.27
C THR A 176 -12.16 -2.30 -24.79
N GLU A 177 -12.17 -1.02 -24.43
CA GLU A 177 -12.41 -0.53 -23.06
C GLU A 177 -13.83 -0.84 -22.60
N TYR A 178 -14.82 -0.69 -23.50
CA TYR A 178 -16.22 -1.03 -23.22
C TYR A 178 -16.40 -2.53 -23.01
N GLN A 179 -15.77 -3.36 -23.86
CA GLN A 179 -15.84 -4.82 -23.71
C GLN A 179 -15.11 -5.31 -22.46
N TYR A 180 -13.98 -4.69 -22.13
CA TYR A 180 -13.25 -4.95 -20.89
C TYR A 180 -14.12 -4.62 -19.67
N ALA A 181 -14.77 -3.45 -19.65
CA ALA A 181 -15.70 -3.05 -18.60
C ALA A 181 -16.83 -4.08 -18.40
N LEU A 182 -17.44 -4.56 -19.49
CA LEU A 182 -18.49 -5.59 -19.42
C LEU A 182 -17.96 -6.93 -18.91
N GLY A 183 -16.74 -7.32 -19.29
CA GLY A 183 -16.09 -8.54 -18.81
C GLY A 183 -15.85 -8.53 -17.30
N GLU A 184 -15.61 -7.35 -16.72
CA GLU A 184 -15.42 -7.13 -15.28
C GLU A 184 -16.74 -6.80 -14.54
N ASN A 185 -17.91 -7.00 -15.16
CA ASN A 185 -19.24 -6.66 -14.63
C ASN A 185 -19.44 -5.18 -14.27
N ALA A 186 -18.65 -4.28 -14.86
CA ALA A 186 -18.83 -2.84 -14.70
C ALA A 186 -20.01 -2.31 -15.51
N ARG A 187 -20.43 -1.08 -15.22
CA ARG A 187 -21.48 -0.34 -15.93
C ARG A 187 -20.85 0.76 -16.78
N PRO A 188 -20.43 0.46 -18.03
CA PRO A 188 -19.81 1.45 -18.88
C PRO A 188 -20.81 2.51 -19.36
N LYS A 189 -20.47 3.78 -19.16
CA LYS A 189 -21.14 4.96 -19.75
C LYS A 189 -20.25 5.51 -20.86
N VAL A 190 -20.80 5.58 -22.06
CA VAL A 190 -20.05 6.00 -23.26
C VAL A 190 -20.09 7.52 -23.39
N PHE A 191 -18.93 8.15 -23.54
CA PHE A 191 -18.75 9.58 -23.77
C PHE A 191 -18.08 9.81 -25.11
N ASN A 192 -18.38 10.93 -25.79
CA ASN A 192 -17.85 11.21 -27.12
C ASN A 192 -16.50 11.96 -27.09
N SER A 193 -16.20 12.63 -25.97
CA SER A 193 -14.94 13.35 -25.75
C SER A 193 -14.32 12.95 -24.41
N ILE A 194 -12.98 13.06 -24.33
CA ILE A 194 -12.24 12.88 -23.07
C ILE A 194 -12.60 13.97 -22.08
N ASP A 195 -12.83 15.20 -22.55
CA ASP A 195 -13.22 16.32 -21.69
C ASP A 195 -14.55 16.04 -20.98
N ASP A 196 -15.55 15.50 -21.72
CA ASP A 196 -16.85 15.11 -21.16
C ASP A 196 -16.70 13.99 -20.10
N ALA A 197 -15.79 13.04 -20.36
CA ALA A 197 -15.53 11.93 -19.45
C ALA A 197 -14.80 12.38 -18.18
N ILE A 198 -13.86 13.33 -18.30
CA ILE A 198 -13.19 13.98 -17.16
C ILE A 198 -14.21 14.79 -16.35
N GLU A 199 -15.06 15.59 -17.00
CA GLU A 199 -16.11 16.35 -16.33
C GLU A 199 -17.10 15.44 -15.58
N ALA A 200 -17.47 14.30 -16.19
CA ALA A 200 -18.30 13.29 -15.54
C ALA A 200 -17.61 12.66 -14.32
N LEU A 201 -16.28 12.50 -14.35
CA LEU A 201 -15.48 11.99 -13.24
C LEU A 201 -15.37 13.02 -12.11
N GLU A 202 -15.07 14.27 -12.43
CA GLU A 202 -14.99 15.38 -11.47
C GLU A 202 -16.33 15.68 -10.80
N SER A 203 -17.42 15.60 -11.57
CA SER A 203 -18.79 15.78 -11.06
C SER A 203 -19.35 14.53 -10.35
N LYS A 204 -18.55 13.47 -10.20
CA LYS A 204 -18.92 12.20 -9.52
C LYS A 204 -20.13 11.49 -10.14
N GLN A 205 -20.36 11.66 -11.45
CA GLN A 205 -21.38 10.91 -12.21
C GLN A 205 -20.92 9.50 -12.57
N VAL A 206 -19.60 9.29 -12.60
CA VAL A 206 -18.92 8.00 -12.73
C VAL A 206 -17.87 7.89 -11.62
N ASN A 207 -17.51 6.66 -11.27
CA ASN A 207 -16.51 6.39 -10.24
C ASN A 207 -15.08 6.37 -10.79
N GLY A 208 -14.93 6.13 -12.09
CA GLY A 208 -13.65 6.10 -12.77
C GLY A 208 -13.81 6.14 -14.27
N MET A 209 -12.70 6.28 -14.97
CA MET A 209 -12.62 6.24 -16.42
C MET A 209 -11.65 5.15 -16.85
N LEU A 210 -12.05 4.35 -17.84
CA LEU A 210 -11.20 3.36 -18.47
C LEU A 210 -10.66 3.95 -19.78
N LEU A 211 -9.34 4.05 -19.86
CA LEU A 211 -8.66 4.68 -20.99
C LEU A 211 -7.47 3.83 -21.44
N ASP A 212 -7.19 3.81 -22.74
CA ASP A 212 -5.94 3.23 -23.23
C ASP A 212 -4.73 3.89 -22.56
N ARG A 213 -3.75 3.08 -22.14
CA ARG A 213 -2.55 3.57 -21.45
C ARG A 213 -1.77 4.61 -22.24
N TYR A 214 -1.69 4.49 -23.57
CA TYR A 214 -0.97 5.50 -24.36
C TYR A 214 -1.72 6.81 -24.38
N ALA A 215 -3.05 6.77 -24.56
CA ALA A 215 -3.89 7.94 -24.40
C ALA A 215 -3.73 8.54 -22.98
N ALA A 216 -3.71 7.72 -21.92
CA ALA A 216 -3.62 8.19 -20.55
C ALA A 216 -2.29 8.91 -20.29
N SER A 217 -1.20 8.34 -20.78
CA SER A 217 0.15 8.92 -20.65
C SER A 217 0.31 10.26 -21.35
N TYR A 218 -0.46 10.50 -22.43
CA TYR A 218 -0.47 11.79 -23.12
C TYR A 218 -1.11 12.87 -22.25
N TYR A 219 -2.27 12.58 -21.67
CA TYR A 219 -2.98 13.54 -20.81
C TYR A 219 -2.33 13.75 -19.44
N GLN A 220 -1.61 12.75 -18.90
CA GLN A 220 -0.86 12.92 -17.65
C GLN A 220 0.32 13.90 -17.77
N ARG A 221 0.82 14.13 -18.98
CA ARG A 221 2.01 14.95 -19.23
C ARG A 221 1.67 16.44 -19.45
N ASP A 222 0.44 16.74 -19.83
CA ASP A 222 -0.05 18.08 -20.17
C ASP A 222 -0.92 18.71 -19.07
N GLY A 223 -1.18 18.01 -17.96
CA GLY A 223 -1.87 18.49 -16.75
C GLY A 223 -0.93 18.79 -15.58
#